data_AF-A0A658NQ95-F1
#
_entry.id   AF-A0A658NQ95-F1
#
_cell.length_a   1.000
_cell.length_b   1.000
_cell.length_c   1.000
_cell.angle_alpha   90.00
_cell.angle_beta   90.00
_cell.angle_gamma   90.00
#
_symmetry.space_group_name_H-M   'P 1'
#
loop_
_entity.id
_entity.type
_entity.pdbx_description
1 polymer ?
#
loop_
_entity_poly.entity_id
_entity_poly.type
_entity_poly.pdbx_seq_one_letter_code
_entity_poly.pdbx_strand_id
1 'polypeptide(L)'
;PAGALAGQLRLTEQGEVISTKYGNPARGRLHLEVLLAATLEASLARTATDAALPARFSAALEDLSSRAFAAYRALVYETPGFT
;
A
#
# COMPACT_ATOMS: atom_id res chain seq x y z
N PRO A 1 -0.36 -5.33 7.56
CA PRO A 1 -0.62 -6.32 8.63
C PRO A 1 0.22 -6.01 9.87
N ALA A 2 -0.22 -6.41 11.05
CA ALA A 2 0.59 -6.30 12.27
C ALA A 2 1.95 -6.98 12.04
N GLY A 3 3.05 -6.34 12.43
CA GLY A 3 4.39 -6.92 12.30
C GLY A 3 4.95 -7.01 10.87
N ALA A 4 4.29 -6.45 9.86
CA ALA A 4 4.77 -6.53 8.46
C ALA A 4 6.11 -5.84 8.20
N LEU A 5 6.56 -4.94 9.09
CA LEU A 5 7.72 -4.08 8.89
C LEU A 5 8.81 -4.23 9.96
N ALA A 6 8.83 -5.33 10.73
CA ALA A 6 9.71 -5.63 11.88
C ALA A 6 11.13 -5.02 11.88
N GLY A 7 11.24 -3.71 12.08
CA GLY A 7 12.46 -2.91 11.96
C GLY A 7 13.05 -2.76 10.55
N GLN A 8 12.41 -3.31 9.51
CA GLN A 8 12.97 -3.35 8.16
C GLN A 8 11.93 -2.97 7.11
N LEU A 9 12.28 -1.99 6.28
CA LEU A 9 11.51 -1.58 5.12
C LEU A 9 12.34 -1.78 3.85
N ARG A 10 11.84 -2.61 2.95
CA ARG A 10 12.34 -2.71 1.58
C ARG A 10 11.22 -2.29 0.63
N LEU A 11 11.49 -1.29 -0.20
CA LEU A 11 10.54 -0.76 -1.16
C LEU A 11 11.22 -0.59 -2.52
N THR A 12 10.42 -0.67 -3.57
CA THR A 12 10.84 -0.37 -4.94
C THR A 12 10.29 0.99 -5.31
N GLU A 13 11.16 1.93 -5.65
CA GLU A 13 10.75 3.22 -6.22
C GLU A 13 10.75 3.11 -7.74
N GLN A 14 9.64 3.48 -8.36
CA GLN A 14 9.51 3.51 -9.83
C GLN A 14 10.27 4.72 -10.40
N GLY A 15 10.85 4.56 -11.59
CA GLY A 15 11.75 5.56 -12.20
C GLY A 15 11.11 6.93 -12.40
N GLU A 16 9.83 6.96 -12.75
CA GLU A 16 9.04 8.18 -12.92
C GLU A 16 8.86 8.99 -11.63
N VAL A 17 9.06 8.37 -10.46
CA VAL A 17 8.88 8.99 -9.15
C VAL A 17 10.21 9.51 -8.56
N ILE A 18 11.34 8.96 -9.00
CA ILE A 18 12.68 9.27 -8.44
C ILE A 18 12.99 10.76 -8.49
N SER A 19 12.77 11.42 -9.63
CA SER A 19 13.04 12.85 -9.80
C SER A 19 12.22 13.71 -8.83
N THR A 20 10.96 13.33 -8.58
CA THR A 20 10.04 14.06 -7.69
C THR A 20 10.41 13.90 -6.21
N LYS A 21 10.86 12.70 -5.81
CA LYS A 21 11.21 12.39 -4.41
C LYS A 21 12.63 12.81 -4.04
N TYR A 22 13.58 12.68 -4.97
CA TYR A 22 15.02 12.80 -4.67
C TYR A 22 15.76 13.85 -5.51
N GLY A 23 15.12 14.49 -6.48
CA GLY A 23 15.75 15.52 -7.33
C GLY A 23 16.15 16.79 -6.57
N ASN A 24 15.65 16.98 -5.34
CA ASN A 24 16.07 18.04 -4.43
C ASN A 24 16.55 17.42 -3.10
N PRO A 25 17.75 17.77 -2.60
CA PRO A 25 18.30 17.18 -1.38
C PRO A 25 17.42 17.34 -0.13
N ALA A 26 16.77 18.51 0.04
CA ALA A 26 15.89 18.75 1.18
C ALA A 26 14.62 17.89 1.10
N ARG A 27 14.04 17.73 -0.09
CA ARG A 27 12.89 16.85 -0.32
C ARG A 27 13.26 15.38 -0.12
N GLY A 28 14.42 14.96 -0.62
CA GLY A 28 14.93 13.60 -0.44
C GLY A 28 15.13 13.25 1.03
N ARG A 29 15.70 14.19 1.81
CA ARG A 29 15.82 14.03 3.26
C ARG A 29 14.46 13.88 3.93
N LEU A 30 13.50 14.75 3.63
CA LEU A 30 12.16 14.68 4.21
C LEU A 30 11.46 13.35 3.87
N HIS A 31 11.60 12.88 2.64
CA HIS A 31 11.06 11.57 2.22
C HIS A 31 11.67 10.42 3.03
N LEU A 32 12.99 10.42 3.21
CA LEU A 32 13.67 9.41 4.04
C LEU A 32 13.27 9.49 5.52
N GLU A 33 13.11 10.70 6.07
CA GLU A 33 12.62 10.90 7.44
C GLU A 33 11.21 10.35 7.63
N VAL A 34 10.31 10.56 6.66
CA VAL A 34 8.95 9.99 6.67
C VAL A 34 8.99 8.46 6.63
N LEU A 35 9.81 7.87 5.76
CA LEU A 35 9.95 6.41 5.66
C LEU A 35 10.50 5.81 6.97
N LEU A 36 11.51 6.44 7.57
CA LEU A 36 12.08 6.01 8.84
C LEU A 36 11.05 6.10 9.97
N ALA A 37 10.38 7.26 10.10
CA ALA A 37 9.36 7.47 11.12
C ALA A 37 8.23 6.44 11.01
N ALA A 38 7.69 6.23 9.80
CA ALA A 38 6.64 5.24 9.57
C ALA A 38 7.10 3.80 9.85
N THR A 39 8.36 3.47 9.54
CA THR A 39 8.92 2.14 9.83
C THR A 39 9.06 1.92 11.34
N LEU A 40 9.57 2.92 12.07
CA LEU A 40 9.68 2.86 13.53
C LEU A 40 8.30 2.78 14.18
N GLU A 41 7.35 3.61 13.74
CA GLU A 41 5.97 3.58 14.24
C GLU A 41 5.33 2.21 13.98
N ALA A 42 5.41 1.68 12.76
CA ALA A 42 4.83 0.36 12.45
C ALA A 42 5.52 -0.81 13.19
N SER A 43 6.80 -0.65 13.55
CA SER A 43 7.58 -1.69 14.25
C SER A 43 7.41 -1.65 15.77
N LEU A 44 7.27 -0.45 16.34
CA LEU A 44 7.25 -0.20 17.78
C LEU A 44 5.87 0.10 18.33
N ALA A 45 4.94 0.55 17.48
CA ALA A 45 3.55 0.61 17.87
C ALA A 45 3.16 -0.81 18.26
N ARG A 46 2.92 -1.00 19.57
CA ARG A 46 2.09 -2.07 20.08
C ARG A 46 0.75 -1.87 19.41
N THR A 47 0.62 -2.41 18.22
CA THR A 47 -0.57 -2.22 17.45
C THR A 47 -1.66 -2.78 18.34
N ALA A 48 -2.76 -2.05 18.50
CA ALA A 48 -3.96 -2.57 19.14
C ALA A 48 -4.60 -3.67 18.24
N THR A 49 -3.77 -4.55 17.67
CA THR A 49 -4.08 -5.54 16.64
C THR A 49 -4.62 -6.84 17.19
N ASP A 50 -4.75 -6.98 18.50
CA ASP A 50 -5.56 -8.06 19.06
C ASP A 50 -7.07 -7.77 18.98
N ALA A 51 -7.47 -6.52 18.66
CA ALA A 51 -8.85 -6.26 18.28
C ALA A 51 -9.02 -6.67 16.80
N ALA A 52 -9.56 -7.88 16.59
CA ALA A 52 -9.99 -8.31 15.27
C ALA A 52 -10.84 -7.21 14.60
N LEU A 53 -10.51 -6.86 13.36
CA LEU A 53 -11.33 -5.93 12.57
C LEU A 53 -12.79 -6.43 12.58
N PRO A 54 -13.78 -5.55 12.81
CA PRO A 54 -15.18 -5.95 12.75
C PRO A 54 -15.50 -6.71 11.46
N ALA A 55 -16.13 -7.89 11.57
CA ALA A 55 -16.36 -8.80 10.44
C ALA A 55 -17.04 -8.13 9.23
N ARG A 56 -17.87 -7.10 9.49
CA ARG A 56 -18.51 -6.28 8.45
C ARG A 56 -17.52 -5.63 7.47
N PHE A 57 -16.32 -5.27 7.92
CA PHE A 57 -15.32 -4.64 7.05
C PHE A 57 -14.65 -5.64 6.14
N SER A 58 -14.33 -6.83 6.64
CA SER A 58 -13.84 -7.93 5.81
C SER A 58 -14.88 -8.34 4.76
N ALA A 59 -16.15 -8.49 5.15
CA ALA A 59 -17.23 -8.82 4.22
C ALA A 59 -17.43 -7.74 3.13
N ALA A 60 -17.38 -6.46 3.51
CA ALA A 60 -17.49 -5.37 2.55
C ALA A 60 -16.31 -5.32 1.58
N LEU A 61 -15.08 -5.57 2.06
CA LEU A 61 -13.89 -5.63 1.21
C LEU A 61 -13.92 -6.81 0.24
N GLU A 62 -14.46 -7.97 0.66
CA GLU A 62 -14.64 -9.13 -0.20
C GLU A 62 -15.64 -8.85 -1.34
N ASP A 63 -16.80 -8.28 -1.02
CA ASP A 63 -17.82 -7.90 -2.02
C ASP A 63 -17.25 -6.85 -3.00
N LEU A 64 -16.54 -5.83 -2.48
CA LEU A 64 -15.90 -4.82 -3.33
C LEU A 64 -14.84 -5.42 -4.26
N SER A 65 -13.97 -6.28 -3.71
CA SER A 65 -12.90 -6.95 -4.45
C SER A 65 -13.46 -7.82 -5.58
N SER A 66 -14.48 -8.64 -5.29
CA SER A 66 -15.11 -9.52 -6.28
C SER A 66 -15.74 -8.74 -7.45
N ARG A 67 -16.45 -7.64 -7.14
CA ARG A 67 -17.07 -6.78 -8.16
C ARG A 67 -16.04 -6.04 -8.99
N ALA A 68 -15.01 -5.48 -8.36
CA ALA A 68 -13.93 -4.78 -9.06
C ALA A 68 -13.18 -5.73 -9.99
N PHE A 69 -12.88 -6.95 -9.53
CA PHE A 69 -12.24 -7.98 -10.33
C PHE A 69 -13.08 -8.38 -11.54
N ALA A 70 -14.36 -8.64 -11.36
CA ALA A 70 -15.28 -8.99 -12.46
C ALA A 70 -15.39 -7.84 -13.48
N ALA A 71 -15.52 -6.60 -13.02
CA ALA A 71 -15.60 -5.43 -13.90
C ALA A 71 -14.31 -5.21 -14.70
N TYR A 72 -13.15 -5.31 -14.04
CA TYR A 72 -11.85 -5.24 -14.70
C TYR A 72 -11.70 -6.33 -15.77
N ARG A 73 -12.08 -7.55 -15.41
CA ARG A 73 -12.03 -8.72 -16.31
C ARG A 73 -12.90 -8.52 -17.55
N ALA A 74 -14.14 -8.10 -17.33
CA ALA A 74 -15.10 -7.84 -18.40
C ALA A 74 -14.57 -6.79 -19.38
N LEU A 75 -13.98 -5.70 -18.86
CA LEU A 75 -13.41 -4.65 -19.68
C LEU A 75 -12.18 -5.13 -20.45
N VAL A 76 -11.18 -5.70 -19.76
CA VAL A 76 -9.86 -5.95 -20.37
C VAL A 76 -9.85 -7.19 -21.25
N TYR A 77 -10.61 -8.24 -20.88
CA TYR A 77 -10.48 -9.54 -21.55
C TYR A 77 -11.74 -9.98 -22.29
N GLU A 78 -12.90 -9.41 -21.97
CA GLU A 78 -14.18 -9.85 -22.54
C GLU A 78 -14.80 -8.79 -23.46
N THR A 79 -14.22 -7.58 -23.52
CA THR A 79 -14.63 -6.54 -24.47
C THR A 79 -13.94 -6.76 -25.81
N PRO A 80 -14.69 -7.05 -26.89
CA PRO A 80 -14.10 -7.23 -28.22
C PRO A 80 -13.33 -5.98 -28.68
N GLY A 81 -12.10 -6.17 -29.14
CA GLY A 81 -11.25 -5.08 -29.63
C GLY A 81 -10.46 -4.33 -28.55
N PHE A 82 -10.58 -4.73 -27.28
CA PHE A 82 -9.68 -4.29 -26.22
C PHE A 82 -8.39 -5.12 -26.29
N THR A 83 -7.28 -4.50 -26.70
CA THR A 83 -5.94 -5.11 -26.79
C THR A 83 -4.91 -4.23 -26.12
#